data_AF-A0A0F9L1D5-F1
#
_entry.id   AF-A0A0F9L1D5-F1
#
_cell.length_a   1.000
_cell.length_b   1.000
_cell.length_c   1.000
_cell.angle_alpha   90.00
_cell.angle_beta   90.00
_cell.angle_gamma   90.00
#
_symmetry.space_group_name_H-M   'P 1'
#
loop_
_entity.id
_entity.type
_entity.pdbx_description
1 polymer ?
#
loop_
_entity_poly.entity_id
_entity_poly.type
_entity_poly.pdbx_seq_one_letter_code
_entity_poly.pdbx_strand_id
1 'polypeptide(L)' 'MTSLTFYGGISTIGGNCVIIEESNTRIMFDNGMCFSSEGAYYKDFSRPRTNNDLRDYLKLGLIPEIPGIYGKEKINDV' A
#
# COMPACT_ATOMS: atom_id res chain seq x y z
N MET A 1 12.39 -16.80 -14.84
CA MET A 1 12.87 -15.45 -15.23
C MET A 1 12.54 -14.56 -14.07
N THR A 2 13.57 -13.93 -13.48
CA THR A 2 13.38 -13.03 -12.36
C THR A 2 12.79 -11.72 -12.85
N SER A 3 11.76 -11.22 -12.19
CA SER A 3 11.21 -9.88 -12.46
C SER A 3 11.13 -9.04 -11.20
N LEU A 4 11.34 -7.74 -11.37
CA LEU A 4 11.20 -6.74 -10.31
C LEU A 4 10.12 -5.75 -10.73
N THR A 5 9.10 -5.58 -9.89
CA THR A 5 8.03 -4.60 -10.08
C THR A 5 8.06 -3.58 -8.96
N PHE A 6 8.12 -2.29 -9.32
CA PHE A 6 8.15 -1.17 -8.38
C PHE A 6 6.75 -0.57 -8.30
N TYR A 7 6.05 -0.81 -7.20
CA TYR A 7 4.72 -0.26 -6.92
C TYR A 7 4.77 1.09 -6.21
N GLY A 8 5.89 1.41 -5.54
CA GLY A 8 6.06 2.67 -4.83
C GLY A 8 7.52 2.99 -4.53
N GLY A 9 7.78 4.21 -4.05
CA GLY A 9 9.14 4.72 -3.84
C GLY A 9 9.81 5.30 -5.09
N ILE A 10 9.08 5.43 -6.21
CA ILE A 10 9.60 6.04 -7.44
C ILE A 10 9.57 7.56 -7.31
N SER A 11 10.74 8.20 -7.39
CA SER A 11 10.88 9.67 -7.36
C SER A 11 10.22 10.35 -6.15
N THR A 12 10.12 9.64 -5.03
CA THR A 12 9.53 10.13 -3.77
C THR A 12 10.32 9.63 -2.57
N ILE A 13 10.12 10.26 -1.41
CA ILE A 13 10.62 9.78 -0.12
C ILE A 13 9.48 9.02 0.57
N GLY A 14 9.72 7.75 0.91
CA GLY A 14 8.73 6.88 1.52
C GLY A 14 7.80 6.20 0.50
N GLY A 15 6.85 5.40 1.00
CA GLY A 15 5.96 4.63 0.12
C GLY A 15 6.64 3.48 -0.62
N ASN A 16 7.78 2.97 -0.13
CA ASN A 16 8.51 1.91 -0.81
C ASN A 16 7.66 0.64 -0.87
N CYS A 17 7.55 0.08 -2.08
CA CYS A 17 6.93 -1.21 -2.30
C CYS A 17 7.52 -1.84 -3.56
N VAL A 18 8.26 -2.92 -3.37
CA VAL A 18 8.93 -3.64 -4.46
C VAL A 18 8.56 -5.11 -4.39
N ILE A 19 8.18 -5.68 -5.52
CA ILE A 19 7.92 -7.11 -5.66
C ILE A 19 9.02 -7.75 -6.50
N ILE A 20 9.52 -8.88 -6.00
CA ILE A 20 10.40 -9.78 -6.75
C ILE A 20 9.65 -11.08 -7.01
N GLU A 21 9.60 -11.50 -8.27
CA GLU A 21 8.96 -12.75 -8.69
C GLU A 21 9.97 -13.65 -9.40
N GLU A 22 10.00 -14.91 -8.99
CA GLU A 22 10.73 -15.98 -9.68
C GLU A 22 9.89 -17.26 -9.66
N SER A 23 9.61 -17.81 -10.84
CA SER A 23 8.79 -19.01 -11.00
C SER A 23 7.43 -18.88 -10.28
N ASN A 24 7.17 -19.68 -9.24
CA ASN A 24 5.93 -19.65 -8.46
C ASN A 24 6.09 -18.92 -7.10
N THR A 25 7.20 -18.21 -6.92
CA THR A 25 7.52 -17.52 -5.67
C THR A 25 7.45 -16.02 -5.89
N ARG A 26 6.79 -15.33 -4.96
CA ARG A 26 6.69 -13.88 -4.91
C ARG A 26 7.14 -13.41 -3.53
N ILE A 27 8.01 -12.41 -3.50
CA ILE A 27 8.44 -11.74 -2.28
C ILE A 27 8.14 -10.26 -2.43
N MET A 28 7.44 -9.69 -1.46
CA MET A 28 7.22 -8.26 -1.36
C MET A 28 8.16 -7.69 -0.30
N PHE A 29 8.92 -6.67 -0.69
CA PHE A 29 9.76 -5.89 0.19
C PHE A 29 9.05 -4.58 0.49
N ASP A 30 8.88 -4.36 1.80
CA ASP A 30 8.18 -3.21 2.39
C ASP A 30 6.68 -3.14 2.02
N ASN A 31 5.93 -2.35 2.77
CA ASN A 31 4.53 -1.96 2.51
C ASN A 31 4.35 -0.51 2.97
N GLY A 32 5.31 0.34 2.57
CA GLY A 32 5.39 1.71 3.04
C GLY A 32 4.22 2.54 2.51
N MET A 33 3.75 3.48 3.31
CA MET A 33 2.76 4.47 2.90
C MET A 33 3.43 5.68 2.27
N CYS A 34 2.80 6.26 1.24
CA CYS A 34 3.25 7.52 0.66
C CYS A 34 2.84 8.71 1.55
N PHE A 35 3.71 9.13 2.46
CA PHE A 35 3.44 10.22 3.42
C PHE A 35 3.12 11.57 2.76
N SER A 36 3.72 11.86 1.61
CA SER A 36 3.41 13.09 0.85
C SER A 36 1.96 13.11 0.35
N SER A 37 1.41 11.94 -0.01
CA SER A 37 0.00 11.79 -0.39
C SER A 37 -0.93 11.71 0.82
N GLU A 38 -0.50 11.10 1.92
CA GLU A 38 -1.31 10.97 3.16
C GLU A 38 -1.73 12.35 3.68
N GLY A 39 -0.79 13.30 3.68
CA GLY A 39 -1.04 14.67 4.12
C GLY A 39 -2.10 15.40 3.31
N ALA A 40 -2.50 14.92 2.13
CA ALA A 40 -3.62 15.51 1.39
C ALA A 40 -5.00 15.16 2.00
N TYR A 41 -5.10 14.04 2.72
CA TYR A 41 -6.37 13.50 3.23
C TYR A 41 -6.50 13.61 4.75
N TYR A 42 -5.39 13.44 5.48
CA TYR A 42 -5.38 13.47 6.94
C TYR A 42 -4.58 14.68 7.42
N LYS A 43 -5.30 15.79 7.67
CA LYS A 43 -4.76 17.04 8.23
C LYS A 43 -5.45 17.39 9.54
N ASP A 44 -4.71 18.10 10.40
CA ASP A 44 -5.16 18.64 11.67
C ASP A 44 -5.77 17.57 12.59
N PHE A 45 -7.10 17.50 12.63
CA PHE A 45 -7.87 16.58 13.46
C PHE A 45 -8.43 15.38 12.69
N SER A 46 -8.33 15.38 11.35
CA SER A 46 -8.71 14.24 10.52
C SER A 46 -7.65 13.14 10.64
N ARG A 47 -8.08 11.95 11.04
CA ARG A 47 -7.21 10.79 11.20
C ARG A 47 -7.80 9.60 10.44
N PRO A 48 -6.97 8.63 10.03
CA PRO A 48 -7.46 7.36 9.51
C PRO A 48 -8.46 6.70 10.48
N ARG A 49 -9.49 6.06 9.92
CA ARG A 49 -10.49 5.34 10.73
C ARG A 49 -9.85 4.09 11.31
N THR A 50 -10.04 3.82 12.59
CA THR A 50 -9.40 2.69 13.26
C THR A 50 -9.88 1.31 12.80
N ASN A 51 -11.11 1.20 12.27
CA ASN A 51 -11.74 -0.10 11.97
C ASN A 51 -11.82 -0.46 10.47
N ASN A 52 -11.25 0.33 9.56
CA ASN A 52 -11.24 0.01 8.12
C ASN A 52 -10.23 0.90 7.35
N ASP A 53 -9.11 1.23 7.99
CA ASP A 53 -8.06 2.09 7.45
C ASP A 53 -7.48 1.53 6.15
N LEU A 54 -7.23 0.22 6.10
CA LEU A 54 -6.64 -0.44 4.94
C LEU A 54 -7.45 -0.21 3.66
N ARG A 55 -8.78 -0.29 3.76
CA ARG A 55 -9.67 -0.01 2.63
C ARG A 55 -9.59 1.43 2.18
N ASP A 56 -9.55 2.37 3.12
CA ASP A 56 -9.45 3.79 2.80
C ASP A 56 -8.10 4.07 2.15
N TYR A 57 -7.00 3.51 2.67
CA TYR A 57 -5.67 3.66 2.08
C TYR A 57 -5.60 3.15 0.64
N LEU A 58 -6.22 2.01 0.34
CA LEU A 58 -6.30 1.49 -1.03
C LEU A 58 -7.12 2.43 -1.93
N LYS A 59 -8.32 2.82 -1.48
CA LYS A 59 -9.20 3.74 -2.23
C LYS A 59 -8.59 5.12 -2.48
N LEU A 60 -7.81 5.62 -1.53
CA LEU A 60 -7.13 6.91 -1.61
C LEU A 60 -5.80 6.84 -2.36
N GLY A 61 -5.34 5.63 -2.75
CA GLY A 61 -4.06 5.42 -3.40
C GLY A 61 -2.85 5.69 -2.51
N LEU A 62 -3.00 5.55 -1.20
CA LEU A 62 -1.92 5.76 -0.22
C LEU A 62 -0.99 4.55 -0.10
N ILE A 63 -1.49 3.38 -0.47
CA ILE A 63 -0.74 2.13 -0.64
C ILE A 63 -1.18 1.48 -1.98
N PRO A 64 -0.32 0.67 -2.62
CA PRO A 64 -0.66 0.04 -3.90
C PRO A 64 -1.71 -1.07 -3.77
N GLU A 65 -2.51 -1.29 -4.80
CA GLU A 65 -3.44 -2.43 -4.86
C GLU A 65 -2.74 -3.67 -5.43
N ILE A 66 -2.37 -4.62 -4.56
CA ILE A 66 -1.62 -5.83 -4.93
C ILE A 66 -2.45 -7.07 -4.58
N PRO A 67 -2.84 -7.89 -5.58
CA PRO A 67 -3.60 -9.11 -5.34
C PRO A 67 -2.86 -10.10 -4.43
N GLY A 68 -3.56 -10.59 -3.41
CA GLY A 68 -3.07 -11.65 -2.53
C GLY A 68 -2.19 -11.20 -1.36
N ILE A 69 -1.96 -9.90 -1.19
CA ILE A 69 -1.14 -9.35 -0.08
C ILE A 69 -2.01 -8.91 1.11
N TYR A 70 -3.16 -8.29 0.84
CA TYR A 70 -3.99 -7.67 1.87
C TYR A 70 -4.99 -8.63 2.50
N GLY A 71 -5.18 -8.53 3.82
CA GLY A 71 -6.15 -9.30 4.59
C GLY A 71 -7.58 -9.00 4.15
N LYS A 72 -8.30 -10.01 3.65
CA LYS A 72 -9.66 -9.85 3.09
C LYS A 72 -10.65 -9.32 4.11
N GLU A 73 -10.47 -9.67 5.37
CA GLU A 73 -11.27 -9.23 6.51
C GLU A 73 -11.15 -7.72 6.78
N LYS A 74 -10.07 -7.08 6.34
CA LYS A 74 -9.79 -5.65 6.56
C LYS A 74 -10.21 -4.75 5.39
N ILE A 75 -10.73 -5.32 4.30
CA ILE A 75 -11.11 -4.56 3.09
C ILE A 75 -12.61 -4.58 2.78
N ASN A 76 -13.40 -5.35 3.53
CA ASN A 76 -14.85 -5.45 3.32
C ASN A 76 -15.64 -4.33 4.05
N ASP A 77 -16.84 -4.05 3.57
CA ASP A 77 -17.86 -3.34 4.34
C ASP A 77 -18.33 -4.27 5.47
N VAL A 78 -18.21 -3.80 6.72
CA VAL A 78 -18.95 -4.37 7.86
C VAL A 78 -20.33 -3.75 7.86
#